data_AF-A0A1Q7EWB6-F1
#
_entry.id   AF-A0A1Q7EWB6-F1
#
_cell.length_a   1.000
_cell.length_b   1.000
_cell.length_c   1.000
_cell.angle_alpha   90.00
_cell.angle_beta   90.00
_cell.angle_gamma   90.00
#
_symmetry.space_group_name_H-M   'P 1'
#
loop_
_entity.id
_entity.type
_entity.pdbx_description
1 polymer ?
#
loop_
_entity_poly.entity_id
_entity_poly.type
_entity_poly.pdbx_seq_one_letter_code
_entity_poly.pdbx_strand_id
1 'polypeptide(L)' 'MSVVAFTGMKIFSTTLARDREQMGDNITRWITDNPQVEIVDKIVTQSSDKEFHCLTITLFYRERARS' A
#
# COMPACT_ATOMS: atom_id res chain seq x y z
N MET A 1 12.90 -15.07 10.05
CA MET A 1 12.42 -13.96 9.21
C MET A 1 13.31 -12.77 9.48
N SER A 2 14.00 -12.20 8.47
CA SER A 2 14.74 -10.97 8.70
C SER A 2 13.74 -9.82 8.82
N VAL A 3 13.94 -8.97 9.82
CA VAL A 3 13.16 -7.74 9.93
C VAL A 3 13.69 -6.80 8.86
N VAL A 4 12.89 -6.54 7.83
CA VAL A 4 13.23 -5.54 6.81
C VAL A 4 13.01 -4.18 7.45
N ALA A 5 14.09 -3.40 7.58
CA ALA A 5 14.01 -2.06 8.16
C ALA A 5 13.20 -1.14 7.23
N PHE A 6 12.15 -0.51 7.77
CA PHE A 6 11.33 0.49 7.10
C PHE A 6 11.33 1.78 7.92
N THR A 7 11.10 2.92 7.27
CA THR A 7 10.99 4.24 7.94
C THR A 7 9.57 4.78 7.94
N GLY A 8 8.67 4.21 7.13
CA GLY A 8 7.27 4.60 7.09
C GLY A 8 6.37 3.55 6.45
N MET A 9 5.07 3.81 6.51
CA MET A 9 4.04 2.98 5.90
C MET A 9 2.98 3.83 5.20
N LYS A 10 2.46 3.33 4.08
CA LYS A 10 1.31 3.91 3.38
C LYS A 10 0.21 2.86 3.27
N ILE A 11 -0.97 3.20 3.75
CA ILE A 11 -2.13 2.30 3.79
C ILE A 11 -3.17 2.79 2.77
N PHE A 12 -3.66 1.86 1.95
CA PHE A 12 -4.76 2.05 1.02
C PHE A 12 -5.85 1.06 1.39
N SER A 13 -7.08 1.52 1.62
CA SER A 13 -8.20 0.66 1.98
C SER A 13 -9.45 1.02 1.21
N THR A 14 -10.21 0.02 0.80
CA THR A 14 -11.52 0.20 0.18
C THR A 14 -12.48 -0.91 0.58
N THR A 15 -13.77 -0.57 0.65
CA THR A 15 -14.89 -1.49 0.95
C THR A 15 -15.80 -1.72 -0.26
N LEU A 16 -15.70 -0.86 -1.29
CA LEU A 16 -16.57 -0.89 -2.46
C LEU A 16 -15.88 -1.55 -3.65
N ALA A 17 -16.60 -2.41 -4.36
CA ALA A 17 -16.04 -3.16 -5.49
C ALA A 17 -15.51 -2.24 -6.60
N ARG A 18 -16.25 -1.18 -6.96
CA ARG A 18 -15.85 -0.18 -7.97
C ARG A 18 -14.55 0.57 -7.61
N ASP A 19 -14.30 0.75 -6.32
CA ASP A 19 -13.16 1.53 -5.84
C ASP A 19 -11.87 0.68 -5.82
N ARG A 20 -11.96 -0.63 -6.09
CA ARG A 20 -10.79 -1.53 -6.16
C ARG A 20 -9.89 -1.23 -7.34
N GLU A 21 -10.46 -0.97 -8.51
CA GLU A 21 -9.68 -0.59 -9.70
C GLU A 21 -9.00 0.76 -9.47
N GLN A 22 -9.76 1.74 -8.98
CA GLN A 22 -9.24 3.07 -8.68
C GLN A 22 -8.18 3.05 -7.56
N MET A 23 -8.24 2.10 -6.62
CA MET A 23 -7.21 1.94 -5.61
C MET A 23 -5.86 1.53 -6.23
N GLY A 24 -5.85 0.71 -7.27
CA GLY A 24 -4.63 0.35 -8.00
C GLY A 24 -3.96 1.56 -8.65
N ASP A 25 -4.77 2.41 -9.30
CA ASP A 25 -4.30 3.66 -9.90
C ASP A 25 -3.76 4.62 -8.84
N ASN A 26 -4.43 4.73 -7.70
CA ASN A 26 -4.01 5.58 -6.60
C ASN A 26 -2.68 5.12 -5.99
N ILE A 27 -2.49 3.80 -5.84
CA ILE A 27 -1.21 3.23 -5.41
C ILE A 27 -0.11 3.56 -6.41
N THR A 28 -0.36 3.33 -7.70
CA THR A 28 0.62 3.58 -8.77
C THR A 28 1.01 5.05 -8.87
N ARG A 29 0.02 5.95 -8.77
CA ARG A 29 0.24 7.40 -8.72
C ARG A 29 1.07 7.78 -7.50
N TRP A 30 0.72 7.27 -6.32
CA TRP A 30 1.49 7.57 -5.10
C TRP A 30 2.95 7.09 -5.20
N ILE A 31 3.21 5.91 -5.75
CA ILE A 31 4.59 5.43 -5.96
C ILE A 31 5.34 6.35 -6.93
N THR A 32 4.70 6.74 -8.03
CA THR A 32 5.29 7.63 -9.04
C THR A 32 5.60 9.02 -8.48
N ASP A 33 4.70 9.57 -7.66
CA ASP A 33 4.83 10.90 -7.06
C ASP A 33 5.85 10.93 -5.90
N ASN A 34 6.33 9.77 -5.44
CA ASN A 34 7.25 9.64 -4.32
C ASN A 34 8.54 8.88 -4.72
N PRO A 35 9.33 9.38 -5.71
CA PRO A 35 10.55 8.68 -6.16
C PRO A 35 11.62 8.55 -5.08
N GLN A 36 11.55 9.38 -4.02
CA GLN A 36 12.43 9.32 -2.87
C GLN A 36 12.14 8.14 -1.93
N VAL A 37 11.03 7.42 -2.10
CA VAL A 37 10.71 6.25 -1.27
C VAL A 37 11.06 4.96 -2.00
N GLU A 38 11.57 4.00 -1.26
CA GLU A 38 11.79 2.63 -1.71
C GLU A 38 10.80 1.73 -0.98
N ILE A 39 9.92 1.06 -1.71
CA ILE A 39 9.02 0.06 -1.13
C ILE A 39 9.86 -1.16 -0.75
N VAL A 40 9.83 -1.52 0.53
CA VAL A 40 10.64 -2.62 1.08
C VAL A 40 9.80 -3.84 1.43
N ASP A 41 8.51 -3.66 1.69
CA ASP A 41 7.56 -4.76 1.92
C ASP A 41 6.13 -4.34 1.60
N LYS A 42 5.22 -5.32 1.48
CA LYS A 42 3.78 -5.08 1.34
C LYS A 42 2.97 -6.15 2.06
N ILE A 43 1.87 -5.73 2.66
CA ILE A 43 0.84 -6.62 3.21
C ILE A 43 -0.48 -6.35 2.49
N VAL A 44 -1.12 -7.41 2.03
CA VAL A 44 -2.46 -7.37 1.46
C VAL A 44 -3.40 -8.08 2.43
N THR A 45 -4.32 -7.32 2.99
CA THR A 45 -5.34 -7.83 3.91
C THR A 45 -6.69 -7.78 3.21
N GLN A 46 -7.32 -8.95 3.10
CA GLN A 46 -8.68 -9.07 2.59
C GLN A 46 -9.58 -9.54 3.72
N SER A 47 -10.70 -8.85 3.91
CA SER A 47 -11.74 -9.24 4.86
C SER A 47 -13.06 -9.24 4.11
N SER A 48 -13.79 -10.34 4.17
CA SER A 48 -15.09 -10.49 3.53
C SER A 48 -16.14 -10.91 4.56
N ASP A 49 -17.21 -10.13 4.66
CA ASP A 49 -18.48 -10.57 5.24
C ASP A 49 -19.53 -10.75 4.12
N LYS A 50 -20.77 -11.08 4.47
CA LYS A 50 -21.84 -11.35 3.50
C LYS A 50 -22.24 -10.14 2.65
N GLU A 51 -21.92 -8.92 3.07
CA GLU A 51 -22.37 -7.68 2.43
C GLU A 51 -21.20 -6.79 1.96
N PHE A 52 -20.01 -6.98 2.54
CA PHE A 52 -18.85 -6.13 2.30
C PHE A 52 -17.57 -6.95 2.13
N HIS A 53 -16.80 -6.57 1.11
CA HIS A 53 -15.46 -7.11 0.89
C HIS A 53 -14.45 -5.98 1.01
N CYS A 54 -13.83 -5.87 2.18
CA CYS A 54 -12.76 -4.93 2.44
C CYS A 54 -11.45 -5.45 1.84
N LEU A 55 -10.72 -4.57 1.16
CA LEU A 55 -9.35 -4.80 0.71
C LEU A 55 -8.47 -3.68 1.25
N THR A 56 -7.39 -4.05 1.94
CA THR A 56 -6.37 -3.14 2.43
C THR A 56 -5.01 -3.54 1.90
N ILE A 57 -4.29 -2.59 1.32
CA ILE A 57 -2.90 -2.75 0.89
C ILE A 57 -2.04 -1.81 1.74
N THR A 58 -1.14 -2.38 2.51
CA THR A 58 -0.14 -1.66 3.30
C THR A 58 1.19 -1.77 2.59
N LEU A 59 1.79 -0.65 2.23
CA LEU A 59 3.14 -0.57 1.69
C LEU A 59 4.07 -0.09 2.79
N PHE A 60 5.12 -0.85 3.08
CA PHE A 60 6.20 -0.42 3.94
C PHE A 60 7.30 0.15 3.06
N TYR A 61 7.81 1.32 3.42
CA TYR A 61 8.82 2.00 2.64
C TYR A 61 9.94 2.54 3.53
N ARG A 62 11.08 2.80 2.90
CA ARG A 62 12.15 3.61 3.47
C ARG A 62 12.46 4.80 2.57
N GLU A 63 12.82 5.93 3.16
CA GLU A 63 13.34 7.06 2.39
C GLU A 63 14.75 6.73 1.89
N ARG A 64 15.00 6.99 0.61
CA ARG A 64 16.36 6.94 0.04
C ARG A 64 17.14 8.09 0.65
N ALA A 65 18.33 7.80 1.18
CA ALA A 65 19.24 8.84 1.63
C ALA A 65 19.47 9.82 0.46
N ARG A 66 19.21 11.11 0.69
CA ARG A 66 19.56 12.16 -0.26
C ARG A 66 21.10 12.18 -0.34
N SER A 67 21.65 11.72 -1.46
CA SER A 67 23.08 11.84 -1.79
C SER A 67 23.44 13.28 -2.11
#